data_AF-A0A8T4WP14-F1
#
_entry.id   AF-A0A8T4WP14-F1
#
_cell.length_a   1.000
_cell.length_b   1.000
_cell.length_c   1.000
_cell.angle_alpha   90.00
_cell.angle_beta   90.00
_cell.angle_gamma   90.00
#
_symmetry.space_group_name_H-M   'P 1'
#
loop_
_entity.id
_entity.type
_entity.pdbx_description
1 polymer ?
#
loop_
_entity_poly.entity_id
_entity_poly.type
_entity_poly.pdbx_seq_one_letter_code
_entity_poly.pdbx_strand_id
1 'polypeptide(L)'
;GITGNRDAAFEFFDALGIPMKVNDRWRRWVNLNTEEKQVIIQHLMSLILQSYDDSRKAQGIVGDVITLLNRPERSELRSAKEFSTLLNACGRNRRAEVGVKICLGNQAAYEEGKFLLREHRRNLATSLRRIETHGFDEREGMYLVHDSEIQDTIIGIVIGMAQASRIVPEDKPVIGVTTNTSEKSSLAKLSGRTRRRLVNRGINLKETFVRCGKSLNRKYNALVVEAGGHPMAAGAFVQPEKLEEYLDLVSNDLSNGLG
;
A
#
# COMPACT_ATOMS: atom_id res chain seq x y z
N GLY A 1 -2.92 3.68 17.45
CA GLY A 1 -4.20 3.77 18.15
C GLY A 1 -5.29 3.01 17.41
N ILE A 2 -5.84 3.58 16.34
CA ILE A 2 -7.07 3.06 15.71
C ILE A 2 -6.80 2.16 14.50
N THR A 3 -5.91 2.55 13.59
CA THR A 3 -5.63 1.79 12.36
C THR A 3 -5.27 0.34 12.65
N GLY A 4 -5.99 -0.60 12.05
CA GLY A 4 -5.73 -2.04 12.21
C GLY A 4 -6.24 -2.67 13.51
N ASN A 5 -6.70 -1.86 14.48
CA ASN A 5 -7.24 -2.33 15.74
C ASN A 5 -8.77 -2.17 15.74
N ARG A 6 -9.47 -3.32 15.69
CA ARG A 6 -10.93 -3.35 15.65
C ARG A 6 -11.53 -2.80 16.94
N ASP A 7 -11.02 -3.22 18.09
CA ASP A 7 -11.57 -2.86 19.41
C ASP A 7 -11.38 -1.37 19.69
N ALA A 8 -10.21 -0.82 19.37
CA ALA A 8 -9.97 0.62 19.46
C ALA A 8 -10.90 1.44 18.53
N ALA A 9 -11.28 0.90 17.37
CA ALA A 9 -12.26 1.53 16.50
C ALA A 9 -13.68 1.48 17.10
N PHE A 10 -14.05 0.39 17.78
CA PHE A 10 -15.30 0.30 18.53
C PHE A 10 -15.34 1.33 19.66
N GLU A 11 -14.32 1.35 20.50
CA GLU A 11 -14.17 2.31 21.60
C GLU A 11 -14.23 3.76 21.10
N PHE A 12 -13.63 4.05 19.94
CA PHE A 12 -13.71 5.38 19.33
C PHE A 12 -15.15 5.81 19.06
N PHE A 13 -15.98 4.97 18.41
CA PHE A 13 -17.37 5.35 18.13
C PHE A 13 -18.24 5.37 19.38
N ASP A 14 -17.97 4.46 20.33
CA ASP A 14 -18.68 4.40 21.61
C ASP A 14 -18.44 5.67 22.44
N ALA A 15 -17.19 6.14 22.51
CA ALA A 15 -16.82 7.38 23.19
C ALA A 15 -17.47 8.64 22.57
N LEU A 16 -17.81 8.61 21.28
CA LEU A 16 -18.53 9.70 20.61
C LEU A 16 -20.05 9.63 20.80
N GLY A 17 -20.57 8.57 21.46
CA GLY A 17 -22.00 8.34 21.59
C GLY A 17 -22.70 8.06 20.25
N ILE A 18 -21.96 7.59 19.24
CA ILE A 18 -22.50 7.33 17.90
C ILE A 18 -22.88 5.84 17.81
N PRO A 19 -24.17 5.50 17.71
CA PRO A 19 -24.59 4.10 17.64
C PRO A 19 -24.01 3.46 16.38
N MET A 20 -23.26 2.37 16.52
CA MET A 20 -22.68 1.63 15.39
C MET A 20 -23.69 0.70 14.71
N LYS A 21 -24.76 0.34 15.42
CA LYS A 21 -25.86 -0.50 14.93
C LYS A 21 -27.21 0.15 15.16
N VAL A 22 -28.11 -0.05 14.21
CA VAL A 22 -29.55 0.28 14.34
C VAL A 22 -30.34 -0.92 13.81
N ASN A 23 -31.30 -1.42 14.59
CA ASN A 23 -32.08 -2.63 14.26
C ASN A 23 -31.19 -3.83 13.90
N ASP A 24 -30.14 -4.06 14.69
CA ASP A 24 -29.09 -5.08 14.50
C ASP A 24 -28.31 -5.02 13.17
N ARG A 25 -28.46 -3.93 12.41
CA ARG A 25 -27.68 -3.68 11.19
C ARG A 25 -26.56 -2.69 11.46
N TRP A 26 -25.36 -3.03 11.01
CA TRP A 26 -24.22 -2.12 11.01
C TRP A 26 -24.51 -0.89 10.17
N ARG A 27 -24.29 0.29 10.75
CA ARG A 27 -24.32 1.55 10.02
C ARG A 27 -23.02 1.72 9.24
N ARG A 28 -23.14 2.36 8.09
CA ARG A 28 -22.02 2.78 7.23
C ARG A 28 -21.93 4.29 7.24
N TRP A 29 -20.83 4.84 6.73
CA TRP A 29 -20.65 6.29 6.57
C TRP A 29 -21.84 6.99 5.90
N VAL A 30 -22.46 6.34 4.91
CA VAL A 30 -23.64 6.84 4.19
C VAL A 30 -24.93 6.87 5.03
N ASN A 31 -24.94 6.22 6.20
CA ASN A 31 -26.08 6.21 7.14
C ASN A 31 -25.93 7.25 8.26
N LEU A 32 -24.82 7.99 8.29
CA LEU A 32 -24.58 9.03 9.28
C LEU A 32 -25.13 10.37 8.80
N ASN A 33 -25.77 11.11 9.70
CA ASN A 33 -26.19 12.49 9.45
C ASN A 33 -24.99 13.44 9.43
N THR A 34 -25.22 14.71 9.16
CA THR A 34 -24.16 15.71 9.01
C THR A 34 -23.44 15.95 10.35
N GLU A 35 -24.20 15.99 11.43
CA GLU A 35 -23.72 16.25 12.79
C GLU A 35 -22.79 15.13 13.27
N GLU A 36 -23.20 13.88 13.12
CA GLU A 36 -22.39 12.69 13.43
C GLU A 36 -21.09 12.68 12.63
N LYS A 37 -21.16 12.95 11.32
CA LYS A 37 -19.97 13.03 10.47
C LYS A 37 -19.02 14.12 10.94
N GLN A 38 -19.53 15.30 11.29
CA GLN A 38 -18.73 16.41 11.79
C GLN A 38 -18.02 16.05 13.10
N VAL A 39 -18.74 15.45 14.05
CA VAL A 39 -18.18 15.00 15.35
C VAL A 39 -17.06 13.99 15.13
N ILE A 40 -17.26 13.00 14.24
CA ILE A 40 -16.23 12.00 13.88
C ILE A 40 -15.00 12.67 13.29
N ILE A 41 -15.19 13.56 12.31
CA ILE A 41 -14.08 14.24 11.63
C ILE A 41 -13.28 15.08 12.63
N GLN A 42 -13.94 15.87 13.47
CA GLN A 42 -13.27 16.72 14.47
C GLN A 42 -12.43 15.91 15.45
N HIS A 43 -12.96 14.79 15.95
CA HIS A 43 -12.20 13.93 16.86
C HIS A 43 -11.04 13.22 16.16
N LEU A 44 -11.21 12.76 14.93
CA LEU A 44 -10.10 12.22 14.13
C LEU A 44 -9.01 13.26 13.89
N MET A 45 -9.38 14.52 13.60
CA MET A 45 -8.41 15.61 13.46
C MET A 45 -7.64 15.84 14.76
N SER A 46 -8.33 15.89 15.90
CA SER A 46 -7.71 16.03 17.23
C SER A 46 -6.71 14.91 17.52
N LEU A 47 -7.11 13.65 17.30
CA LEU A 47 -6.23 12.49 17.48
C LEU A 47 -5.00 12.55 16.57
N ILE A 48 -5.15 12.99 15.32
CA ILE A 48 -4.04 13.14 14.38
C ILE A 48 -3.09 14.24 14.85
N LEU A 49 -3.60 15.40 15.27
CA LEU A 49 -2.78 16.50 15.76
C LEU A 49 -2.01 16.14 17.05
N GLN A 50 -2.58 15.27 17.89
CA GLN A 50 -1.89 14.74 19.08
C GLN A 50 -0.85 13.66 18.76
N SER A 51 -1.02 12.92 17.67
CA SER A 51 -0.17 11.76 17.32
C SER A 51 0.90 12.07 16.27
N TYR A 52 0.79 13.22 15.58
CA TYR A 52 1.65 13.59 14.46
C TYR A 52 2.05 15.06 14.55
N ASP A 53 3.34 15.34 14.41
CA ASP A 53 3.90 16.70 14.42
C ASP A 53 3.60 17.52 13.15
N ASP A 54 2.87 16.95 12.19
CA ASP A 54 2.54 17.58 10.91
C ASP A 54 1.03 17.79 10.76
N SER A 55 0.59 19.03 10.93
CA SER A 55 -0.82 19.43 10.82
C SER A 55 -1.43 19.17 9.44
N ARG A 56 -0.61 19.05 8.39
CA ARG A 56 -1.09 18.69 7.04
C ARG A 56 -1.66 17.28 6.97
N LYS A 57 -1.23 16.38 7.88
CA LYS A 57 -1.81 15.03 7.98
C LYS A 57 -3.28 15.09 8.42
N ALA A 58 -3.65 16.04 9.27
CA ALA A 58 -5.04 16.23 9.70
C ALA A 58 -5.90 16.81 8.57
N GLN A 59 -5.36 17.75 7.77
CA GLN A 59 -6.06 18.30 6.60
C GLN A 59 -6.39 17.22 5.56
N GLY A 60 -5.49 16.23 5.40
CA GLY A 60 -5.64 15.16 4.41
C GLY A 60 -6.80 14.18 4.64
N ILE A 61 -7.51 14.24 5.77
CA ILE A 61 -8.67 13.34 6.02
C ILE A 61 -9.96 13.86 5.39
N VAL A 62 -10.00 15.14 5.01
CA VAL A 62 -11.13 15.79 4.33
C VAL A 62 -10.69 16.16 2.92
N GLY A 63 -11.54 15.89 1.93
CA GLY A 63 -11.27 16.23 0.55
C GLY A 63 -12.40 15.83 -0.36
N ASP A 64 -12.17 15.96 -1.66
CA ASP A 64 -13.18 15.71 -2.67
C ASP A 64 -13.55 14.22 -2.77
N VAL A 65 -14.86 13.96 -2.84
CA VAL A 65 -15.42 12.61 -3.00
C VAL A 65 -16.30 12.57 -4.24
N ILE A 66 -15.86 11.81 -5.24
CA ILE A 66 -16.62 11.61 -6.48
C ILE A 66 -17.62 10.46 -6.29
N THR A 67 -18.90 10.79 -6.42
CA THR A 67 -20.01 9.84 -6.31
C THR A 67 -20.64 9.60 -7.68
N LEU A 68 -20.74 8.33 -8.08
CA LEU A 68 -21.29 7.89 -9.36
C LEU A 68 -22.79 7.65 -9.24
N LEU A 69 -23.60 8.69 -9.51
CA LEU A 69 -25.04 8.73 -9.23
C LEU A 69 -25.89 7.67 -9.96
N ASN A 70 -25.36 7.04 -11.01
CA ASN A 70 -26.05 6.00 -11.77
C ASN A 70 -25.70 4.58 -11.31
N ARG A 71 -24.81 4.42 -10.30
CA ARG A 71 -24.43 3.10 -9.76
C ARG A 71 -25.24 2.77 -8.50
N PRO A 72 -25.46 1.50 -8.14
CA PRO A 72 -26.29 1.13 -7.00
C PRO A 72 -25.83 1.80 -5.70
N GLU A 73 -26.77 2.29 -4.89
CA GLU A 73 -26.44 2.80 -3.56
C GLU A 73 -25.89 1.70 -2.66
N ARG A 74 -25.13 2.09 -1.62
CA ARG A 74 -24.56 1.18 -0.62
C ARG A 74 -23.73 0.05 -1.24
N SER A 75 -23.08 0.35 -2.37
CA SER A 75 -22.19 -0.55 -3.10
C SER A 75 -20.83 0.09 -3.30
N GLU A 76 -19.80 -0.74 -3.44
CA GLU A 76 -18.45 -0.31 -3.81
C GLU A 76 -18.43 0.40 -5.17
N LEU A 77 -19.46 0.24 -5.99
CA LEU A 77 -19.59 0.86 -7.31
C LEU A 77 -19.99 2.35 -7.24
N ARG A 78 -20.48 2.82 -6.09
CA ARG A 78 -21.04 4.17 -5.93
C ARG A 78 -19.97 5.23 -5.75
N SER A 79 -18.93 4.94 -4.98
CA SER A 79 -17.79 5.85 -4.77
C SER A 79 -16.69 5.54 -5.78
N ALA A 80 -16.20 6.53 -6.52
CA ALA A 80 -15.14 6.31 -7.51
C ALA A 80 -13.88 5.69 -6.88
N LYS A 81 -13.57 6.07 -5.63
CA LYS A 81 -12.44 5.51 -4.86
C LYS A 81 -12.66 4.04 -4.50
N GLU A 82 -13.85 3.69 -4.03
CA GLU A 82 -14.18 2.29 -3.70
C GLU A 82 -14.25 1.44 -4.96
N PHE A 83 -14.79 1.98 -6.05
CA PHE A 83 -14.89 1.27 -7.32
C PHE A 83 -13.51 1.01 -7.91
N SER A 84 -12.62 2.02 -7.91
CA SER A 84 -11.21 1.83 -8.28
C SER A 84 -10.53 0.77 -7.42
N THR A 85 -10.80 0.75 -6.11
CA THR A 85 -10.24 -0.26 -5.19
C THR A 85 -10.73 -1.67 -5.54
N LEU A 86 -12.01 -1.84 -5.87
CA LEU A 86 -12.59 -3.10 -6.33
C LEU A 86 -11.92 -3.59 -7.63
N LEU A 87 -11.77 -2.71 -8.61
CA LEU A 87 -11.11 -3.04 -9.90
C LEU A 87 -9.63 -3.37 -9.70
N ASN A 88 -8.93 -2.62 -8.85
CA ASN A 88 -7.54 -2.89 -8.50
C ASN A 88 -7.38 -4.25 -7.82
N ALA A 89 -8.31 -4.63 -6.92
CA ALA A 89 -8.30 -5.94 -6.31
C ALA A 89 -8.47 -7.05 -7.37
N CYS A 90 -9.35 -6.86 -8.36
CA CYS A 90 -9.49 -7.81 -9.47
C CYS A 90 -8.16 -7.97 -10.24
N GLY A 91 -7.52 -6.86 -10.63
CA GLY A 91 -6.24 -6.89 -11.34
C GLY A 91 -5.10 -7.52 -10.54
N ARG A 92 -4.99 -7.20 -9.24
CA ARG A 92 -3.94 -7.72 -8.35
C ARG A 92 -4.07 -9.22 -8.08
N ASN A 93 -5.29 -9.74 -8.15
CA ASN A 93 -5.60 -11.16 -8.10
C ASN A 93 -5.61 -11.83 -9.49
N ARG A 94 -5.09 -11.16 -10.54
CA ARG A 94 -4.99 -11.69 -11.93
C ARG A 94 -6.32 -12.02 -12.59
N ARG A 95 -7.39 -11.41 -12.12
CA ARG A 95 -8.75 -11.55 -12.65
C ARG A 95 -9.21 -10.23 -13.26
N ALA A 96 -8.36 -9.61 -14.08
CA ALA A 96 -8.63 -8.30 -14.66
C ALA A 96 -9.90 -8.32 -15.55
N GLU A 97 -10.19 -9.45 -16.18
CA GLU A 97 -11.40 -9.70 -16.96
C GLU A 97 -12.68 -9.63 -16.12
N VAL A 98 -12.62 -9.98 -14.83
CA VAL A 98 -13.75 -9.77 -13.89
C VAL A 98 -14.00 -8.28 -13.72
N GLY A 99 -12.94 -7.49 -13.53
CA GLY A 99 -13.02 -6.03 -13.44
C GLY A 99 -13.69 -5.39 -14.67
N VAL A 100 -13.31 -5.83 -15.88
CA VAL A 100 -13.93 -5.37 -17.14
C VAL A 100 -15.43 -5.70 -17.16
N LYS A 101 -15.81 -6.94 -16.80
CA LYS A 101 -17.23 -7.35 -16.74
C LYS A 101 -18.04 -6.53 -15.73
N ILE A 102 -17.45 -6.16 -14.59
CA ILE A 102 -18.10 -5.27 -13.59
C ILE A 102 -18.38 -3.90 -14.20
N CYS A 103 -17.41 -3.33 -14.93
CA CYS A 103 -17.61 -2.05 -15.63
C CYS A 103 -18.81 -2.10 -16.59
N LEU A 104 -18.99 -3.23 -17.28
CA LEU A 104 -20.09 -3.53 -18.19
C LEU A 104 -21.42 -3.91 -17.49
N GLY A 105 -21.48 -3.85 -16.16
CA GLY A 105 -22.73 -4.06 -15.41
C GLY A 105 -23.07 -5.53 -15.14
N ASN A 106 -22.12 -6.46 -15.30
CA ASN A 106 -22.37 -7.87 -15.01
C ASN A 106 -22.47 -8.14 -13.50
N GLN A 107 -23.64 -8.58 -13.04
CA GLN A 107 -23.90 -8.82 -11.61
C GLN A 107 -23.10 -10.00 -11.03
N ALA A 108 -22.92 -11.09 -11.77
CA ALA A 108 -22.14 -12.24 -11.30
C ALA A 108 -20.66 -11.88 -11.11
N ALA A 109 -20.09 -11.14 -12.05
CA ALA A 109 -18.73 -10.61 -11.94
C ALA A 109 -18.59 -9.64 -10.75
N TYR A 110 -19.64 -8.89 -10.40
CA TYR A 110 -19.63 -8.04 -9.22
C TYR A 110 -19.57 -8.83 -7.91
N GLU A 111 -20.33 -9.93 -7.78
CA GLU A 111 -20.23 -10.82 -6.63
C GLU A 111 -18.84 -11.46 -6.51
N GLU A 112 -18.28 -11.90 -7.63
CA GLU A 112 -16.90 -12.40 -7.70
C GLU A 112 -15.88 -11.32 -7.32
N GLY A 113 -16.03 -10.11 -7.83
CA GLY A 113 -15.18 -8.97 -7.48
C GLY A 113 -15.19 -8.66 -5.98
N LYS A 114 -16.36 -8.72 -5.32
CA LYS A 114 -16.45 -8.56 -3.86
C LYS A 114 -15.70 -9.66 -3.11
N PHE A 115 -15.71 -10.89 -3.61
CA PHE A 115 -14.89 -11.96 -3.05
C PHE A 115 -13.39 -11.63 -3.18
N LEU A 116 -12.93 -11.28 -4.38
CA LEU A 116 -11.54 -10.91 -4.64
C LEU A 116 -11.08 -9.70 -3.79
N LEU A 117 -11.96 -8.72 -3.59
CA LEU A 117 -11.67 -7.57 -2.73
C LEU A 117 -11.50 -7.98 -1.26
N ARG A 118 -12.33 -8.89 -0.75
CA ARG A 118 -12.20 -9.41 0.62
C ARG A 118 -10.90 -10.19 0.80
N GLU A 119 -10.58 -11.05 -0.15
CA GLU A 119 -9.32 -11.81 -0.17
C GLU A 119 -8.11 -10.87 -0.21
N HIS A 120 -8.13 -9.89 -1.11
CA HIS A 120 -7.06 -8.89 -1.22
C HIS A 120 -6.83 -8.14 0.11
N ARG A 121 -7.90 -7.67 0.76
CA ARG A 121 -7.81 -6.99 2.07
C ARG A 121 -7.25 -7.91 3.15
N ARG A 122 -7.65 -9.19 3.16
CA ARG A 122 -7.12 -10.19 4.09
C ARG A 122 -5.62 -10.40 3.88
N ASN A 123 -5.18 -10.54 2.63
CA ASN A 123 -3.77 -10.72 2.28
C ASN A 123 -2.91 -9.53 2.70
N LEU A 124 -3.38 -8.30 2.44
CA LEU A 124 -2.69 -7.08 2.90
C LEU A 124 -2.57 -7.02 4.43
N ALA A 125 -3.66 -7.28 5.16
CA ALA A 125 -3.67 -7.23 6.61
C ALA A 125 -2.76 -8.30 7.24
N THR A 126 -2.76 -9.52 6.71
CA THR A 126 -1.86 -10.58 7.18
C THR A 126 -0.40 -10.24 6.88
N SER A 127 -0.11 -9.71 5.70
CA SER A 127 1.26 -9.28 5.33
C SER A 127 1.78 -8.17 6.24
N LEU A 128 0.94 -7.18 6.57
CA LEU A 128 1.32 -6.11 7.50
C LEU A 128 1.61 -6.64 8.90
N ARG A 129 0.78 -7.55 9.43
CA ARG A 129 1.02 -8.20 10.72
C ARG A 129 2.34 -8.97 10.73
N ARG A 130 2.68 -9.66 9.62
CA ARG A 130 3.96 -10.36 9.52
C ARG A 130 5.15 -9.40 9.59
N ILE A 131 5.08 -8.24 8.93
CA ILE A 131 6.15 -7.23 9.04
C ILE A 131 6.23 -6.68 10.47
N GLU A 132 5.08 -6.45 11.11
CA GLU A 132 5.03 -5.99 12.50
C GLU A 132 5.61 -7.01 13.49
N THR A 133 5.42 -8.31 13.23
CA THR A 133 5.93 -9.39 14.10
C THR A 133 7.38 -9.81 13.81
N HIS A 134 7.75 -9.93 12.53
CA HIS A 134 9.09 -10.38 12.12
C HIS A 134 10.09 -9.22 11.96
N GLY A 135 9.60 -7.99 11.87
CA GLY A 135 10.43 -6.80 11.70
C GLY A 135 10.86 -6.55 10.25
N PHE A 136 11.92 -5.76 10.14
CA PHE A 136 12.58 -5.35 8.91
C PHE A 136 14.06 -5.17 9.19
N ASP A 137 14.90 -5.27 8.15
CA ASP A 137 16.32 -5.01 8.26
C ASP A 137 16.61 -3.53 7.94
N GLU A 138 17.55 -2.95 8.66
CA GLU A 138 18.06 -1.61 8.37
C GLU A 138 19.42 -1.71 7.66
N ARG A 139 19.51 -1.08 6.48
CA ARG A 139 20.77 -0.79 5.81
C ARG A 139 21.03 0.72 5.83
N GLU A 140 22.23 1.13 5.44
CA GLU A 140 22.65 2.53 5.48
C GLU A 140 21.68 3.45 4.73
N GLY A 141 21.33 3.10 3.49
CA GLY A 141 20.47 3.92 2.63
C GLY A 141 18.99 3.53 2.59
N MET A 142 18.58 2.43 3.22
CA MET A 142 17.22 1.90 3.09
C MET A 142 16.80 0.96 4.22
N TYR A 143 15.49 0.82 4.40
CA TYR A 143 14.89 -0.31 5.11
C TYR A 143 14.54 -1.43 4.15
N LEU A 144 14.65 -2.67 4.60
CA LEU A 144 14.49 -3.85 3.80
C LEU A 144 13.48 -4.81 4.45
N VAL A 145 12.46 -5.18 3.69
CA VAL A 145 11.44 -6.13 4.11
C VAL A 145 11.55 -7.37 3.23
N HIS A 146 11.94 -8.49 3.83
CA HIS A 146 11.92 -9.80 3.20
C HIS A 146 10.67 -10.55 3.63
N ASP A 147 9.81 -10.90 2.68
CA ASP A 147 8.67 -11.78 2.95
C ASP A 147 8.39 -12.64 1.72
N SER A 148 8.75 -13.92 1.82
CA SER A 148 8.54 -14.93 0.77
C SER A 148 7.09 -15.39 0.66
N GLU A 149 6.20 -15.05 1.59
CA GLU A 149 4.77 -15.33 1.48
C GLU A 149 4.01 -14.21 0.76
N ILE A 150 4.56 -12.99 0.71
CA ILE A 150 3.94 -11.88 -0.01
C ILE A 150 4.03 -12.10 -1.51
N GLN A 151 2.87 -12.07 -2.17
CA GLN A 151 2.80 -12.12 -3.63
C GLN A 151 3.51 -10.91 -4.27
N ASP A 152 4.20 -11.19 -5.38
CA ASP A 152 4.82 -10.22 -6.27
C ASP A 152 3.92 -9.02 -6.67
N THR A 153 2.61 -9.22 -6.77
CA THR A 153 1.64 -8.19 -7.15
C THR A 153 1.36 -7.20 -6.03
N ILE A 154 1.58 -7.55 -4.76
CA ILE A 154 1.16 -6.73 -3.61
C ILE A 154 2.31 -6.22 -2.73
N ILE A 155 3.55 -6.73 -2.86
CA ILE A 155 4.70 -6.32 -2.04
C ILE A 155 4.88 -4.80 -1.96
N GLY A 156 4.80 -4.11 -3.10
CA GLY A 156 4.92 -2.65 -3.14
C GLY A 156 3.77 -1.89 -2.46
N ILE A 157 2.58 -2.51 -2.32
CA ILE A 157 1.46 -1.96 -1.54
C ILE A 157 1.76 -2.15 -0.06
N VAL A 158 2.14 -3.37 0.32
CA VAL A 158 2.38 -3.74 1.72
C VAL A 158 3.48 -2.87 2.34
N ILE A 159 4.65 -2.75 1.72
CA ILE A 159 5.75 -1.94 2.29
C ILE A 159 5.39 -0.44 2.36
N GLY A 160 4.59 0.04 1.40
CA GLY A 160 4.10 1.43 1.42
C GLY A 160 3.10 1.67 2.55
N MET A 161 2.25 0.69 2.84
CA MET A 161 1.35 0.69 3.99
C MET A 161 2.14 0.56 5.30
N ALA A 162 3.17 -0.28 5.36
CA ALA A 162 4.01 -0.45 6.55
C ALA A 162 4.69 0.88 6.94
N GLN A 163 5.23 1.62 5.97
CA GLN A 163 5.72 2.97 6.22
C GLN A 163 4.61 3.96 6.57
N ALA A 164 3.38 3.81 6.05
CA ALA A 164 2.28 4.74 6.33
C ALA A 164 1.74 4.57 7.75
N SER A 165 1.78 3.34 8.24
CA SER A 165 1.41 2.97 9.60
C SER A 165 2.58 3.12 10.60
N ARG A 166 3.75 3.61 10.17
CA ARG A 166 4.98 3.70 10.98
C ARG A 166 5.45 2.36 11.57
N ILE A 167 5.06 1.24 10.97
CA ILE A 167 5.63 -0.08 11.27
C ILE A 167 7.09 -0.11 10.82
N VAL A 168 7.37 0.51 9.66
CA VAL A 168 8.72 0.80 9.17
C VAL A 168 8.95 2.31 9.26
N PRO A 169 10.11 2.79 9.75
CA PRO A 169 10.41 4.22 9.78
C PRO A 169 10.39 4.84 8.38
N GLU A 170 10.14 6.15 8.33
CA GLU A 170 9.88 6.88 7.08
C GLU A 170 11.01 7.81 6.64
N ASP A 171 12.13 7.82 7.37
CA ASP A 171 13.35 8.63 7.14
C ASP A 171 14.28 8.06 6.07
N LYS A 172 14.13 6.78 5.74
CA LYS A 172 14.75 6.14 4.57
C LYS A 172 13.68 5.54 3.65
N PRO A 173 13.99 5.31 2.36
CA PRO A 173 13.17 4.48 1.50
C PRO A 173 13.01 3.06 2.07
N VAL A 174 11.89 2.40 1.74
CA VAL A 174 11.69 0.97 2.03
C VAL A 174 11.71 0.16 0.75
N ILE A 175 12.45 -0.94 0.77
CA ILE A 175 12.51 -1.93 -0.31
C ILE A 175 11.90 -3.24 0.19
N GLY A 176 10.94 -3.77 -0.55
CA GLY A 176 10.37 -5.09 -0.32
C GLY A 176 10.92 -6.09 -1.32
N VAL A 177 11.30 -7.27 -0.84
CA VAL A 177 11.82 -8.38 -1.66
C VAL A 177 10.88 -9.58 -1.51
N THR A 178 10.51 -10.19 -2.64
CA THR A 178 9.79 -11.46 -2.65
C THR A 178 10.29 -12.37 -3.78
N THR A 179 10.39 -13.66 -3.49
CA THR A 179 10.66 -14.73 -4.45
C THR A 179 9.39 -15.48 -4.85
N ASN A 180 8.25 -15.17 -4.21
CA ASN A 180 6.94 -15.69 -4.58
C ASN A 180 6.40 -14.91 -5.79
N THR A 181 7.09 -15.16 -6.90
CA THR A 181 6.68 -14.69 -8.20
C THR A 181 5.83 -15.75 -8.87
N SER A 182 4.87 -15.26 -9.60
CA SER A 182 3.88 -16.07 -10.28
C SER A 182 4.29 -16.63 -11.64
N GLU A 183 5.36 -16.09 -12.18
CA GLU A 183 5.96 -16.60 -13.39
C GLU A 183 6.88 -17.74 -12.97
N LYS A 184 7.13 -18.73 -13.84
CA LYS A 184 8.18 -19.75 -13.62
C LYS A 184 9.60 -19.16 -13.63
N SER A 185 9.70 -17.86 -13.42
CA SER A 185 10.90 -17.07 -13.34
C SER A 185 11.46 -17.24 -11.94
N SER A 186 12.66 -17.79 -11.84
CA SER A 186 13.41 -17.88 -10.58
C SER A 186 13.85 -16.51 -10.06
N LEU A 187 13.50 -15.41 -10.73
CA LEU A 187 13.94 -14.06 -10.37
C LEU A 187 13.28 -13.58 -9.07
N ALA A 188 14.07 -12.94 -8.22
CA ALA A 188 13.59 -12.18 -7.08
C ALA A 188 12.97 -10.86 -7.56
N LYS A 189 11.77 -10.54 -7.07
CA LYS A 189 11.12 -9.26 -7.34
C LYS A 189 11.36 -8.29 -6.19
N LEU A 190 11.77 -7.08 -6.57
CA LEU A 190 11.93 -5.95 -5.68
C LEU A 190 10.85 -4.91 -5.96
N SER A 191 10.41 -4.24 -4.89
CA SER A 191 9.60 -3.03 -4.96
C SER A 191 10.14 -2.01 -4.00
N GLY A 192 10.44 -0.80 -4.49
CA GLY A 192 10.83 0.33 -3.66
C GLY A 192 9.68 1.31 -3.45
N ARG A 193 9.59 1.89 -2.26
CA ARG A 193 8.71 3.01 -1.92
C ARG A 193 9.49 4.06 -1.14
N THR A 194 9.19 5.33 -1.44
CA THR A 194 9.74 6.45 -0.68
C THR A 194 8.69 7.55 -0.53
N ARG A 195 8.96 8.50 0.37
CA ARG A 195 8.10 9.65 0.65
C ARG A 195 8.48 10.84 -0.21
N ARG A 196 7.50 11.70 -0.49
CA ARG A 196 7.71 12.95 -1.23
C ARG A 196 8.83 13.80 -0.61
N ARG A 197 8.93 13.84 0.73
CA ARG A 197 9.98 14.58 1.44
C ARG A 197 11.40 14.11 1.07
N LEU A 198 11.59 12.81 0.86
CA LEU A 198 12.89 12.23 0.50
C LEU A 198 13.18 12.48 -0.99
N VAL A 199 12.16 12.42 -1.85
CA VAL A 199 12.30 12.82 -3.26
C VAL A 199 12.70 14.28 -3.40
N ASN A 200 12.09 15.17 -2.61
CA ASN A 200 12.46 16.58 -2.60
C ASN A 200 13.89 16.82 -2.07
N ARG A 201 14.47 15.87 -1.33
CA ARG A 201 15.88 15.88 -0.88
C ARG A 201 16.84 15.24 -1.89
N GLY A 202 16.36 14.80 -3.06
CA GLY A 202 17.19 14.24 -4.13
C GLY A 202 17.07 12.73 -4.32
N ILE A 203 16.33 12.01 -3.47
CA ILE A 203 16.15 10.56 -3.65
C ILE A 203 15.29 10.25 -4.88
N ASN A 204 15.82 9.43 -5.79
CA ASN A 204 15.10 8.97 -6.97
C ASN A 204 15.23 7.45 -7.14
N LEU A 205 14.20 6.72 -6.68
CA LEU A 205 14.24 5.25 -6.70
C LEU A 205 14.37 4.67 -8.10
N LYS A 206 13.74 5.29 -9.11
CA LYS A 206 13.84 4.83 -10.49
C LYS A 206 15.29 4.90 -10.96
N GLU A 207 15.92 6.05 -10.78
CA GLU A 207 17.28 6.28 -11.26
C GLU A 207 18.28 5.40 -10.51
N THR A 208 18.16 5.27 -9.20
CA THR A 208 19.00 4.35 -8.42
C THR A 208 18.86 2.91 -8.89
N PHE A 209 17.62 2.38 -8.98
CA PHE A 209 17.40 0.99 -9.40
C PHE A 209 17.96 0.73 -10.80
N VAL A 210 17.66 1.61 -11.76
CA VAL A 210 18.14 1.47 -13.15
C VAL A 210 19.67 1.57 -13.22
N ARG A 211 20.29 2.50 -12.49
CA ARG A 211 21.75 2.71 -12.52
C ARG A 211 22.50 1.53 -11.91
N CYS A 212 22.08 1.05 -10.74
CA CYS A 212 22.65 -0.12 -10.09
C CYS A 212 22.45 -1.38 -10.95
N GLY A 213 21.27 -1.55 -11.55
CA GLY A 213 20.97 -2.67 -12.45
C GLY A 213 21.85 -2.68 -13.70
N LYS A 214 22.01 -1.51 -14.35
CA LYS A 214 22.94 -1.35 -15.48
C LYS A 214 24.41 -1.61 -15.10
N SER A 215 24.80 -1.31 -13.86
CA SER A 215 26.15 -1.60 -13.36
C SER A 215 26.40 -3.11 -13.30
N LEU A 216 25.50 -3.86 -12.67
CA LEU A 216 25.56 -5.32 -12.59
C LEU A 216 25.51 -5.99 -13.97
N ASN A 217 24.59 -5.54 -14.83
CA ASN A 217 24.48 -6.10 -16.17
C ASN A 217 25.78 -5.95 -16.97
N ARG A 218 26.48 -4.82 -16.82
CA ARG A 218 27.81 -4.61 -17.43
C ARG A 218 28.87 -5.49 -16.78
N LYS A 219 28.92 -5.57 -15.45
CA LYS A 219 29.88 -6.40 -14.71
C LYS A 219 29.80 -7.88 -15.11
N TYR A 220 28.59 -8.39 -15.29
CA TYR A 220 28.35 -9.80 -15.63
C TYR A 220 28.18 -10.08 -17.12
N ASN A 221 28.23 -9.04 -17.96
CA ASN A 221 27.98 -9.14 -19.40
C ASN A 221 26.70 -9.93 -19.75
N ALA A 222 25.64 -9.74 -18.95
CA ALA A 222 24.38 -10.47 -19.04
C ALA A 222 23.23 -9.64 -18.46
N LEU A 223 21.99 -9.94 -18.85
CA LEU A 223 20.81 -9.34 -18.23
C LEU A 223 20.49 -10.05 -16.91
N VAL A 224 21.08 -9.56 -15.82
CA VAL A 224 20.89 -10.10 -14.46
C VAL A 224 19.90 -9.28 -13.63
N VAL A 225 19.68 -8.01 -14.00
CA VAL A 225 18.70 -7.11 -13.39
C VAL A 225 17.91 -6.38 -14.48
N GLU A 226 16.59 -6.45 -14.40
CA GLU A 226 15.68 -5.55 -15.11
C GLU A 226 15.01 -4.62 -14.10
N ALA A 227 15.06 -3.31 -14.34
CA ALA A 227 14.60 -2.30 -13.37
C ALA A 227 13.88 -1.12 -14.04
N GLY A 228 12.93 -0.53 -13.32
CA GLY A 228 12.18 0.64 -13.79
C GLY A 228 11.25 1.26 -12.74
N GLY A 229 10.47 2.26 -13.16
CA GLY A 229 9.45 2.91 -12.33
C GLY A 229 9.51 4.44 -12.36
N HIS A 230 9.26 5.05 -11.19
CA HIS A 230 9.15 6.49 -10.95
C HIS A 230 9.95 6.90 -9.70
N PRO A 231 10.23 8.20 -9.49
CA PRO A 231 11.03 8.66 -8.35
C PRO A 231 10.54 8.17 -6.97
N MET A 232 9.22 8.13 -6.75
CA MET A 232 8.63 7.66 -5.49
C MET A 232 8.45 6.14 -5.38
N ALA A 233 8.54 5.42 -6.50
CA ALA A 233 8.14 4.03 -6.59
C ALA A 233 8.85 3.33 -7.76
N ALA A 234 9.74 2.39 -7.46
CA ALA A 234 10.46 1.61 -8.46
C ALA A 234 10.26 0.11 -8.22
N GLY A 235 10.59 -0.69 -9.23
CA GLY A 235 10.62 -2.15 -9.14
C GLY A 235 11.79 -2.71 -9.92
N ALA A 236 12.22 -3.91 -9.55
CA ALA A 236 13.23 -4.65 -10.28
C ALA A 236 12.95 -6.15 -10.22
N PHE A 237 13.42 -6.88 -11.24
CA PHE A 237 13.55 -8.33 -11.25
C PHE A 237 15.03 -8.67 -11.31
N VAL A 238 15.49 -9.51 -10.39
CA VAL A 238 16.91 -9.76 -10.13
C VAL A 238 17.16 -11.25 -10.06
N GLN A 239 18.23 -11.73 -10.71
CA GLN A 239 18.66 -13.12 -10.54
C GLN A 239 19.02 -13.39 -9.07
N PRO A 240 18.54 -14.48 -8.44
CA PRO A 240 18.75 -14.73 -7.00
C PRO A 240 20.21 -14.67 -6.57
N GLU A 241 21.12 -15.17 -7.41
CA GLU A 241 22.56 -15.21 -7.15
C GLU A 241 23.19 -13.81 -7.11
N LYS A 242 22.48 -12.79 -7.63
CA LYS A 242 22.90 -11.38 -7.70
C LYS A 242 22.08 -10.47 -6.78
N LEU A 243 21.14 -11.02 -6.02
CA LEU A 243 20.21 -10.25 -5.19
C LEU A 243 20.93 -9.42 -4.13
N GLU A 244 21.79 -10.04 -3.32
CA GLU A 244 22.49 -9.33 -2.25
C GLU A 244 23.44 -8.25 -2.78
N GLU A 245 24.20 -8.55 -3.84
CA GLU A 245 25.07 -7.56 -4.48
C GLU A 245 24.28 -6.37 -5.02
N TYR A 246 23.07 -6.61 -5.57
CA TYR A 246 22.20 -5.53 -6.02
C TYR A 246 21.64 -4.71 -4.87
N LEU A 247 21.23 -5.34 -3.77
CA LEU A 247 20.72 -4.65 -2.58
C LEU A 247 21.80 -3.79 -1.94
N ASP A 248 23.06 -4.24 -1.90
CA ASP A 248 24.19 -3.46 -1.40
C ASP A 248 24.47 -2.24 -2.28
N LEU A 249 24.50 -2.42 -3.60
CA LEU A 249 24.66 -1.30 -4.54
C LEU A 249 23.54 -0.27 -4.41
N VAL A 250 22.29 -0.73 -4.27
CA VAL A 250 21.13 0.15 -4.06
C VAL A 250 21.23 0.88 -2.73
N SER A 251 21.56 0.20 -1.64
CA SER A 251 21.74 0.82 -0.32
C SER A 251 22.80 1.91 -0.35
N ASN A 252 23.97 1.63 -0.95
CA ASN A 252 25.08 2.58 -1.02
C ASN A 252 24.76 3.78 -1.92
N ASP A 253 24.03 3.58 -3.03
CA ASP A 253 23.59 4.71 -3.87
C ASP A 253 22.57 5.59 -3.14
N LEU A 254 21.65 4.98 -2.38
CA LEU A 254 20.65 5.71 -1.61
C LEU A 254 21.27 6.45 -0.41
N SER A 255 22.26 5.87 0.28
CA SER A 255 22.92 6.52 1.42
C SER A 255 23.61 7.82 0.99
N ASN A 256 24.30 7.82 -0.16
CA ASN A 256 24.88 9.02 -0.76
C ASN A 256 23.85 10.11 -1.07
N GLY A 257 22.62 9.74 -1.42
CA GLY A 257 21.53 10.70 -1.67
C GLY A 257 20.80 11.16 -0.42
N LEU A 258 21.05 10.55 0.75
CA LEU A 258 20.49 10.95 2.04
C LEU A 258 21.41 11.91 2.81
N GLY A 259 22.71 11.89 2.50
CA GLY A 259 23.74 12.78 3.07
C GLY A 259 23.68 14.22 2.57
#